data_AF-A0A6V7VSM6-F1
#
_entry.id   AF-A0A6V7VSM6-F1
#
_cell.length_a   1.000
_cell.length_b   1.000
_cell.length_c   1.000
_cell.angle_alpha   90.00
_cell.angle_beta   90.00
_cell.angle_gamma   90.00
#
_symmetry.space_group_name_H-M   'P 1'
#
loop_
_entity.id
_entity.type
_entity.pdbx_description
1 polymer ?
#
loop_
_entity_poly.entity_id
_entity_poly.type
_entity_poly.pdbx_seq_one_letter_code
_entity_poly.pdbx_strand_id
1 'polypeptide(L)'
;MQQFFLADYVKSLDSSIEKNEEELSKLQTQFAALEMILQQYENFSFDSQTSSVIQLKMLQNFLDKCFESFLANVDVSNYKSLTNSLLMWIERIDFQNMSDALLMPVYKQMK
;
A
#
# COMPACT_ATOMS: atom_id res chain seq x y z
N MET A 1 -14.08 -42.95 55.28
CA MET A 1 -14.88 -41.84 54.68
C MET A 1 -14.00 -40.70 54.13
N GLN A 2 -12.92 -40.29 54.82
CA GLN A 2 -12.01 -39.21 54.34
C GLN A 2 -11.27 -39.47 53.02
N GLN A 3 -10.92 -40.73 52.70
CA GLN A 3 -10.17 -41.04 51.47
C GLN A 3 -10.97 -40.84 50.17
N PHE A 4 -12.30 -41.01 50.21
CA PHE A 4 -13.15 -40.82 49.02
C PHE A 4 -13.24 -39.34 48.61
N PHE A 5 -13.38 -38.43 49.59
CA PHE A 5 -13.38 -36.98 49.34
C PHE A 5 -12.07 -36.47 48.74
N LEU A 6 -10.93 -37.03 49.17
CA LEU A 6 -9.63 -36.68 48.60
C LEU A 6 -9.50 -37.17 47.17
N ALA A 7 -10.00 -38.36 46.84
CA ALA A 7 -10.01 -38.89 45.48
C ALA A 7 -10.91 -38.06 44.55
N ASP A 8 -12.10 -37.68 45.00
CA ASP A 8 -13.02 -36.82 44.23
C ASP A 8 -12.43 -35.41 44.02
N TYR A 9 -11.72 -34.88 45.01
CA TYR A 9 -11.05 -33.58 44.91
C TYR A 9 -9.88 -33.60 43.92
N VAL A 10 -9.04 -34.64 43.95
CA VAL A 10 -7.96 -34.83 42.96
C VAL A 10 -8.53 -34.91 41.54
N LYS A 11 -9.61 -35.67 41.36
CA LYS A 11 -10.29 -35.80 40.06
C LYS A 11 -10.84 -34.45 39.55
N SER A 12 -11.37 -33.63 40.46
CA SER A 12 -11.81 -32.27 40.14
C SER A 12 -10.66 -31.34 39.74
N LEU A 13 -9.49 -31.49 40.37
CA LEU A 13 -8.30 -30.73 40.02
C LEU A 13 -7.76 -31.14 38.65
N ASP A 14 -7.67 -32.44 38.37
CA ASP A 14 -7.25 -32.94 37.05
C ASP A 14 -8.15 -32.43 35.94
N SER A 15 -9.47 -32.46 36.16
CA SER A 15 -10.43 -31.92 35.18
C SER A 15 -10.29 -30.41 34.99
N SER A 16 -9.89 -29.67 36.03
CA SER A 16 -9.63 -28.23 35.92
C SER A 16 -8.31 -27.93 35.20
N ILE A 17 -7.30 -28.79 35.39
CA ILE A 17 -6.01 -28.70 34.71
C ILE A 17 -6.20 -28.93 33.20
N GLU A 18 -6.89 -30.00 32.80
CA GLU A 18 -7.20 -30.26 31.39
C GLU A 18 -7.93 -29.09 30.74
N LYS A 19 -8.93 -28.53 31.43
CA LYS A 19 -9.68 -27.37 30.92
C LYS A 19 -8.78 -26.15 30.73
N ASN A 20 -7.90 -25.88 31.69
CA ASN A 20 -6.97 -24.76 31.62
C ASN A 20 -5.94 -24.94 30.51
N GLU A 21 -5.44 -26.15 30.28
CA GLU A 21 -4.54 -26.45 29.17
C GLU A 21 -5.22 -26.21 27.82
N GLU A 22 -6.49 -26.59 27.68
CA GLU A 22 -7.26 -26.36 26.47
C GLU A 22 -7.51 -24.86 26.22
N GLU A 23 -7.82 -24.09 27.27
CA GLU A 23 -7.94 -22.63 27.19
C GLU A 23 -6.61 -21.96 26.84
N LEU A 24 -5.50 -22.43 27.42
CA LEU A 24 -4.16 -21.91 27.15
C LEU A 24 -3.77 -22.14 25.68
N SER A 25 -4.05 -23.33 25.15
CA SER A 25 -3.81 -23.68 23.75
C SER A 25 -4.63 -22.79 22.79
N LYS A 26 -5.91 -22.56 23.10
CA LYS A 26 -6.77 -21.64 22.34
C LYS A 26 -6.21 -20.22 22.37
N LEU A 27 -5.77 -19.75 23.53
CA LEU A 27 -5.23 -18.39 23.68
C LEU A 27 -3.90 -18.22 22.93
N GLN A 28 -3.02 -19.23 22.95
CA GLN A 28 -1.79 -19.24 22.16
C GLN A 28 -2.07 -19.18 20.65
N THR A 29 -3.07 -19.94 20.19
CA THR A 29 -3.47 -19.93 18.78
C THR A 29 -4.01 -18.56 18.36
N GLN A 30 -4.84 -17.94 19.22
CA GLN A 30 -5.36 -16.58 18.98
C GLN A 30 -4.24 -15.54 18.97
N PHE A 31 -3.27 -15.66 19.87
CA PHE A 31 -2.11 -14.78 19.91
C PHE A 31 -1.28 -14.87 18.62
N ALA A 32 -0.97 -16.10 18.17
CA ALA A 32 -0.26 -16.31 16.91
C ALA A 32 -1.03 -15.74 15.71
N ALA A 33 -2.36 -15.91 15.68
CA ALA A 33 -3.19 -15.33 14.62
C ALA A 33 -3.14 -13.79 14.63
N LEU A 34 -3.17 -13.16 15.81
CA LEU A 34 -3.05 -11.70 15.95
C LEU A 34 -1.68 -11.19 15.52
N GLU A 35 -0.58 -11.89 15.86
CA GLU A 35 0.76 -11.54 15.39
C GLU A 35 0.87 -11.61 13.87
N MET A 36 0.29 -12.64 13.25
CA MET A 36 0.24 -12.75 11.79
C MET A 36 -0.53 -11.59 11.16
N ILE A 37 -1.67 -11.19 11.74
CA ILE A 37 -2.44 -10.03 11.24
C ILE A 37 -1.63 -8.74 11.36
N LEU A 38 -0.93 -8.53 12.47
CA LEU A 38 -0.07 -7.36 12.69
C LEU A 38 1.04 -7.27 11.65
N GLN A 39 1.77 -8.36 11.41
CA GLN A 39 2.81 -8.42 10.38
C GLN A 39 2.25 -8.12 8.99
N GLN A 40 1.08 -8.65 8.65
CA GLN A 40 0.44 -8.36 7.37
C GLN A 40 0.05 -6.88 7.26
N TYR A 41 -0.38 -6.23 8.34
CA TYR A 41 -0.73 -4.81 8.33
C TYR A 41 0.48 -3.89 8.17
N GLU A 42 1.60 -4.23 8.82
CA GLU A 42 2.88 -3.52 8.66
C GLU A 42 3.37 -3.61 7.20
N ASN A 43 3.32 -4.80 6.61
CA ASN A 43 3.70 -5.02 5.21
C ASN A 43 2.78 -4.27 4.24
N PHE A 44 1.46 -4.30 4.48
CA PHE A 44 0.47 -3.64 3.62
C PHE A 44 0.63 -2.11 3.64
N SER A 45 0.94 -1.53 4.79
CA SER A 45 1.23 -0.10 4.94
C SER A 45 2.48 0.31 4.15
N PHE A 46 3.52 -0.52 4.16
CA PHE A 46 4.79 -0.23 3.50
C PHE A 46 4.70 -0.36 1.97
N ASP A 47 4.09 -1.43 1.45
CA ASP A 47 3.98 -1.67 0.00
C ASP A 47 2.95 -0.72 -0.67
N SER A 48 1.89 -0.35 0.04
CA SER A 48 0.89 0.61 -0.44
C SER A 48 1.44 2.05 -0.47
N GLN A 49 2.18 2.47 0.56
CA GLN A 49 2.75 3.82 0.61
C GLN A 49 3.87 4.02 -0.41
N THR A 50 4.73 3.02 -0.62
CA THR A 50 5.83 3.15 -1.57
C THR A 50 5.32 3.22 -3.01
N SER A 51 4.37 2.36 -3.42
CA SER A 51 3.82 2.40 -4.77
C SER A 51 3.00 3.66 -5.04
N SER A 52 2.19 4.13 -4.08
CA SER A 52 1.36 5.32 -4.24
C SER A 52 2.18 6.61 -4.29
N VAL A 53 3.23 6.75 -3.46
CA VAL A 53 4.13 7.91 -3.49
C VAL A 53 4.93 7.94 -4.79
N ILE A 54 5.37 6.78 -5.29
CA ILE A 54 6.09 6.68 -6.57
C ILE A 54 5.17 7.05 -7.75
N GLN A 55 3.92 6.57 -7.75
CA GLN A 55 2.91 6.94 -8.75
C GLN A 55 2.57 8.44 -8.73
N LEU A 56 2.42 9.03 -7.54
CA LEU A 56 2.18 10.47 -7.40
C LEU A 56 3.35 11.31 -7.91
N LYS A 57 4.60 10.91 -7.61
CA LYS A 57 5.79 11.59 -8.15
C LYS A 57 5.90 11.46 -9.67
N MET A 58 5.50 10.34 -10.24
CA MET A 58 5.43 10.17 -11.69
C MET A 58 4.39 11.11 -12.32
N LEU A 59 3.20 11.18 -11.74
CA LEU A 59 2.15 12.08 -12.20
C LEU A 59 2.59 13.55 -12.11
N GLN A 60 3.24 13.93 -11.01
CA GLN A 60 3.79 15.27 -10.85
C GLN A 60 4.80 15.59 -11.96
N ASN A 61 5.80 14.73 -12.18
CA ASN A 61 6.82 14.94 -13.20
C ASN A 61 6.22 14.96 -14.63
N PHE A 62 5.17 14.19 -14.88
CA PHE A 62 4.43 14.25 -16.14
C PHE A 62 3.80 15.63 -16.34
N LEU A 63 3.06 16.11 -15.34
CA LEU A 63 2.39 17.41 -15.39
C LEU A 63 3.40 18.56 -15.52
N ASP A 64 4.53 18.47 -14.82
CA ASP A 64 5.61 19.46 -14.92
C ASP A 64 6.16 19.53 -16.35
N LYS A 65 6.44 18.38 -17.00
CA LYS A 65 6.88 18.34 -18.40
C LYS A 65 5.83 18.84 -19.39
N CYS A 66 4.56 18.52 -19.16
CA CYS A 66 3.46 19.08 -19.95
C CYS A 66 3.43 20.60 -19.83
N PHE A 67 3.61 21.13 -18.62
CA PHE A 67 3.58 22.55 -18.36
C PHE A 67 4.80 23.29 -18.93
N GLU A 68 5.99 22.72 -18.83
CA GLU A 68 7.19 23.24 -19.50
C GLU A 68 7.01 23.31 -21.02
N SER A 69 6.47 22.24 -21.62
CA SER A 69 6.13 22.20 -23.04
C SER A 69 5.09 23.27 -23.42
N PHE A 70 4.07 23.45 -22.59
CA PHE A 70 3.07 24.50 -22.78
C PHE A 70 3.72 25.89 -22.78
N LEU A 71 4.53 26.20 -21.77
CA LEU A 71 5.21 27.50 -21.68
C LEU A 71 6.13 27.78 -22.86
N ALA A 72 6.80 26.76 -23.39
CA ALA A 72 7.72 26.92 -24.51
C ALA A 72 7.01 27.14 -25.85
N ASN A 73 5.77 26.64 -26.00
CA ASN A 73 5.11 26.56 -27.31
C ASN A 73 3.81 27.37 -27.41
N VAL A 74 3.23 27.81 -26.31
CA VAL A 74 1.98 28.58 -26.28
C VAL A 74 2.26 30.07 -26.09
N ASP A 75 1.85 30.87 -27.06
CA ASP A 75 1.99 32.31 -27.07
C ASP A 75 0.73 33.00 -26.52
N VAL A 76 0.84 33.57 -25.32
CA VAL A 76 -0.24 34.28 -24.61
C VAL A 76 -0.34 35.78 -24.95
N SER A 77 0.45 36.28 -25.90
CA SER A 77 0.55 37.73 -26.21
C SER A 77 -0.78 38.36 -26.66
N ASN A 78 -1.61 37.62 -27.40
CA ASN A 78 -2.93 38.07 -27.85
C ASN A 78 -3.83 36.87 -28.15
N TYR A 79 -5.15 37.09 -28.21
CA TYR A 79 -6.13 36.00 -28.36
C TYR A 79 -5.91 35.15 -29.62
N LYS A 80 -5.51 35.75 -30.74
CA LYS A 80 -5.26 35.04 -32.01
C LYS A 80 -3.99 34.19 -31.94
N SER A 81 -2.93 34.71 -31.35
CA SER A 81 -1.70 33.97 -31.08
C SER A 81 -1.96 32.81 -30.11
N LEU A 82 -2.74 33.05 -29.06
CA LEU A 82 -3.10 32.04 -28.07
C LEU A 82 -3.87 30.89 -28.70
N THR A 83 -4.95 31.18 -29.44
CA THR A 83 -5.76 30.12 -30.05
C THR A 83 -4.97 29.31 -31.07
N ASN A 84 -4.16 29.94 -31.91
CA ASN A 84 -3.35 29.25 -32.90
C ASN A 84 -2.24 28.41 -32.26
N SER A 85 -1.50 28.97 -31.29
CA SER A 85 -0.39 28.27 -30.64
C SER A 85 -0.87 27.14 -29.73
N LEU A 86 -2.00 27.31 -29.03
CA LEU A 86 -2.62 26.28 -28.21
C LEU A 86 -3.10 25.09 -29.06
N LEU A 87 -3.77 25.35 -30.19
CA LEU A 87 -4.23 24.29 -31.08
C LEU A 87 -3.05 23.48 -31.63
N MET A 88 -2.01 24.18 -32.09
CA MET A 88 -0.78 23.56 -32.60
C MET A 88 -0.01 22.79 -31.51
N TRP A 89 -0.04 23.26 -30.27
CA TRP A 89 0.59 22.58 -29.14
C TRP A 89 -0.15 21.27 -28.78
N ILE A 90 -1.48 21.29 -28.76
CA ILE A 90 -2.30 20.09 -28.53
C ILE A 90 -2.10 19.05 -29.64
N GLU A 91 -1.89 19.47 -30.89
CA GLU A 91 -1.61 18.53 -31.99
C GLU A 91 -0.20 17.93 -31.92
N ARG A 92 0.74 18.60 -31.27
CA ARG A 92 2.15 18.18 -31.16
C ARG A 92 2.48 17.45 -29.86
N ILE A 93 1.60 17.51 -28.86
CA ILE A 93 1.86 16.86 -27.57
C ILE A 93 1.72 15.35 -27.74
N ASP A 94 2.86 14.67 -27.78
CA ASP A 94 2.91 13.22 -27.83
C ASP A 94 2.88 12.66 -26.40
N PHE A 95 1.65 12.44 -25.91
CA PHE A 95 1.41 11.86 -24.60
C PHE A 95 2.02 10.47 -24.44
N GLN A 96 2.14 9.71 -25.53
CA GLN A 96 2.64 8.34 -25.50
C GLN A 96 4.16 8.33 -25.29
N ASN A 97 4.88 9.14 -26.05
CA ASN A 97 6.33 9.31 -25.87
C ASN A 97 6.67 9.94 -24.49
N MET A 98 5.85 10.87 -24.00
CA MET A 98 6.05 11.47 -22.69
C MET A 98 5.80 10.47 -21.55
N SER A 99 4.78 9.61 -21.69
CA SER A 99 4.50 8.50 -20.77
C SER A 99 5.64 7.47 -20.76
N ASP A 100 6.08 7.01 -21.94
CA ASP A 100 7.14 6.01 -22.06
C ASP A 100 8.47 6.51 -21.47
N ALA A 101 8.83 7.77 -21.72
CA ALA A 101 10.03 8.38 -21.15
C ALA A 101 9.99 8.51 -19.61
N LEU A 102 8.80 8.55 -19.00
CA LEU A 102 8.62 8.64 -17.55
C LEU A 102 8.53 7.27 -16.89
N LEU A 103 7.99 6.27 -17.58
CA LEU A 103 7.86 4.90 -17.06
C LEU A 103 9.17 4.11 -17.16
N MET A 104 9.96 4.32 -18.22
CA MET A 104 11.20 3.57 -18.47
C MET A 104 12.27 3.66 -17.36
N PRO A 105 12.49 4.82 -16.70
CA PRO A 105 13.39 4.93 -15.55
C PRO A 105 12.90 4.16 -14.32
N VAL A 106 11.58 4.06 -14.13
CA VAL A 106 10.98 3.39 -12.97
C VAL A 106 11.05 1.87 -13.13
N TYR A 107 10.80 1.36 -14.33
CA TYR A 107 11.01 -0.06 -14.65
C TYR A 107 12.45 -0.51 -14.39
N LYS A 108 13.44 0.38 -14.53
CA LYS A 108 14.84 0.10 -14.20
C LYS A 108 15.15 0.11 -12.70
N GLN A 109 14.35 0.81 -11.88
CA GLN A 109 14.53 0.87 -10.43
C GLN A 109 13.84 -0.27 -9.68
N MET A 110 12.85 -0.93 -10.31
CA MET A 110 12.13 -2.09 -9.75
C MET A 110 12.79 -3.45 -10.05
N LYS A 111 13.96 -3.48 -10.70
CA LYS A 111 14.69 -4.69 -11.09
C LYS A 111 16.05 -4.74 -10.40
#